data_AF-A0A2N5ZS11-F1
#
_entry.id   AF-A0A2N5ZS11-F1
#
_cell.length_a   1.000
_cell.length_b   1.000
_cell.length_c   1.000
_cell.angle_alpha   90.00
_cell.angle_beta   90.00
_cell.angle_gamma   90.00
#
_symmetry.space_group_name_H-M   'P 1'
#
loop_
_entity.id
_entity.type
_entity.pdbx_description
1 polymer ?
#
loop_
_entity_poly.entity_id
_entity_poly.type
_entity_poly.pdbx_seq_one_letter_code
_entity_poly.pdbx_strand_id
1 'polypeptide(L)'
;MGKQKLKAYLKDLDQAEIEEQLIELYETSKDVKKYYDFLLSPKEDRLVDEWKSKISKEYFPAHGKRRKARRSIGQKAVKELTFLGVSSDVVADVRLYAIEIAILFTVEQKRSDVAFYKSFESQFDQALAFLRYNGILSDFKPRCSEIVNRVEEAQWSNAAGFKEKYINYYLKKKE
;
A
#
# COMPACT_ATOMS: atom_id res chain seq x y z
N MET A 1 -25.87 -12.53 4.40
CA MET A 1 -27.08 -12.92 3.62
C MET A 1 -26.87 -12.89 2.10
N GLY A 2 -26.32 -11.82 1.50
CA GLY A 2 -26.10 -11.75 0.03
C GLY A 2 -25.21 -12.86 -0.55
N LYS A 3 -24.03 -13.12 0.06
CA LYS A 3 -23.10 -14.18 -0.39
C LYS A 3 -23.72 -15.59 -0.41
N GLN A 4 -24.59 -15.91 0.56
CA GLN A 4 -25.26 -17.21 0.61
C GLN A 4 -26.32 -17.34 -0.50
N LYS A 5 -27.09 -16.27 -0.77
CA LYS A 5 -28.07 -16.26 -1.86
C LYS A 5 -27.40 -16.38 -3.22
N LEU A 6 -26.30 -15.65 -3.45
CA LEU A 6 -25.51 -15.77 -4.68
C LEU A 6 -24.99 -17.21 -4.87
N LYS A 7 -24.49 -17.85 -3.81
CA LYS A 7 -24.05 -19.25 -3.87
C LYS A 7 -25.18 -20.23 -4.20
N ALA A 8 -26.41 -19.97 -3.74
CA ALA A 8 -27.56 -20.80 -4.09
C ALA A 8 -27.93 -20.61 -5.56
N TYR A 9 -28.05 -19.35 -6.00
CA TYR A 9 -28.31 -19.00 -7.40
C TYR A 9 -27.29 -19.63 -8.37
N LEU A 10 -25.99 -19.52 -8.09
CA LEU A 10 -24.95 -20.10 -8.95
C LEU A 10 -24.96 -21.65 -8.99
N LYS A 11 -25.58 -22.33 -8.01
CA LYS A 11 -25.70 -23.80 -8.04
C LYS A 11 -26.78 -24.28 -8.99
N ASP A 12 -27.74 -23.42 -9.32
CA ASP A 12 -28.86 -23.73 -10.19
C ASP A 12 -28.53 -23.47 -11.66
N LEU A 13 -27.37 -22.84 -11.95
CA LEU A 13 -26.89 -22.53 -13.29
C LEU A 13 -25.98 -23.62 -13.83
N ASP A 14 -26.00 -23.80 -15.15
CA ASP A 14 -25.00 -24.60 -15.85
C ASP A 14 -23.70 -23.81 -16.12
N GLN A 15 -22.70 -24.50 -16.69
CA GLN A 15 -21.40 -23.88 -16.96
C GLN A 15 -21.50 -22.73 -17.97
N ALA A 16 -22.33 -22.86 -19.02
CA ALA A 16 -22.44 -21.85 -20.07
C ALA A 16 -23.11 -20.58 -19.52
N GLU A 17 -24.14 -20.72 -18.69
CA GLU A 17 -24.81 -19.60 -18.03
C GLU A 17 -23.88 -18.86 -17.05
N ILE A 18 -23.01 -19.59 -16.34
CA ILE A 18 -22.00 -18.98 -15.47
C ILE A 18 -20.96 -18.22 -16.30
N GLU A 19 -20.50 -18.80 -17.41
CA GLU A 19 -19.55 -18.16 -18.32
C GLU A 19 -20.13 -16.86 -18.89
N GLU A 20 -21.37 -16.88 -19.37
CA GLU A 20 -22.05 -15.69 -19.91
C GLU A 20 -22.13 -14.57 -18.86
N GLN A 21 -22.48 -14.89 -17.62
CA GLN A 21 -22.50 -13.90 -16.53
C GLN A 21 -21.12 -13.36 -16.19
N LEU A 22 -20.08 -14.19 -16.21
CA LEU A 22 -18.71 -13.72 -15.96
C LEU A 22 -18.23 -12.78 -17.07
N ILE A 23 -18.59 -13.05 -18.33
CA ILE A 23 -18.31 -12.16 -19.45
C ILE A 23 -19.11 -10.86 -19.33
N GLU A 24 -20.39 -10.92 -18.99
CA GLU A 24 -21.20 -9.71 -18.75
C GLU A 24 -20.60 -8.85 -17.63
N LEU A 25 -20.17 -9.46 -16.52
CA LEU A 25 -19.48 -8.76 -15.44
C LEU A 25 -18.16 -8.15 -15.89
N TYR A 26 -17.40 -8.87 -16.72
CA TYR A 26 -16.16 -8.35 -17.30
C TYR A 26 -16.41 -7.15 -18.24
N GLU A 27 -17.50 -7.14 -18.99
CA GLU A 27 -17.85 -6.04 -19.89
C GLU A 27 -18.42 -4.82 -19.16
N THR A 28 -19.23 -5.06 -18.12
CA THR A 28 -19.99 -4.00 -17.43
C THR A 28 -19.27 -3.42 -16.22
N SER A 29 -18.44 -4.20 -15.52
CA SER A 29 -17.75 -3.77 -14.30
C SER A 29 -16.27 -3.47 -14.52
N LYS A 30 -15.90 -2.20 -14.33
CA LYS A 30 -14.50 -1.75 -14.46
C LYS A 30 -13.53 -2.48 -13.54
N ASP A 31 -13.95 -2.82 -12.33
CA ASP A 31 -13.10 -3.51 -11.35
C ASP A 31 -12.91 -4.98 -11.72
N VAL A 32 -13.97 -5.65 -12.21
CA VAL A 32 -13.89 -7.04 -12.69
C VAL A 32 -13.03 -7.12 -13.95
N LYS A 33 -13.25 -6.20 -14.90
CA LYS A 33 -12.42 -6.07 -16.10
C LYS A 33 -10.95 -5.94 -15.73
N LYS A 34 -10.63 -4.98 -14.86
CA LYS A 34 -9.26 -4.71 -14.42
C LYS A 34 -8.63 -5.92 -13.73
N TYR A 35 -9.38 -6.63 -12.90
CA TYR A 35 -8.91 -7.84 -12.23
C TYR A 35 -8.54 -8.92 -13.25
N TYR A 36 -9.43 -9.24 -14.19
CA TYR A 36 -9.15 -10.26 -15.20
C TYR A 36 -8.08 -9.84 -16.21
N ASP A 37 -8.05 -8.57 -16.63
CA ASP A 37 -6.98 -8.02 -17.48
C ASP A 37 -5.61 -8.22 -16.83
N PHE A 38 -5.51 -7.96 -15.52
CA PHE A 38 -4.28 -8.16 -14.77
C PHE A 38 -3.95 -9.64 -14.58
N LEU A 39 -4.94 -10.48 -14.26
CA LEU A 39 -4.75 -11.92 -14.08
C LEU A 39 -4.27 -12.61 -15.36
N LEU A 40 -4.81 -12.23 -16.52
CA LEU A 40 -4.51 -12.83 -17.82
C LEU A 40 -3.26 -12.23 -18.49
N SER A 41 -2.95 -10.98 -18.21
CA SER A 41 -1.78 -10.28 -18.76
C SER A 41 -1.12 -9.40 -17.69
N PRO A 42 -0.44 -10.01 -16.70
CA PRO A 42 0.14 -9.26 -15.59
C PRO A 42 1.24 -8.34 -16.10
N LYS A 43 1.06 -7.04 -15.88
CA LYS A 43 2.06 -5.99 -16.12
C LYS A 43 2.47 -5.37 -14.78
N GLU A 44 2.89 -6.24 -13.85
CA GLU A 44 3.15 -5.88 -12.46
C GLU A 44 4.20 -4.79 -12.33
N ASP A 45 5.37 -4.95 -12.96
CA ASP A 45 6.46 -3.97 -12.89
C ASP A 45 5.99 -2.57 -13.32
N ARG A 46 5.29 -2.51 -14.46
CA ARG A 46 4.72 -1.26 -14.97
C ARG A 46 3.69 -0.67 -14.00
N LEU A 47 2.84 -1.49 -13.41
CA LEU A 47 1.84 -1.04 -12.44
C LEU A 47 2.50 -0.46 -11.18
N VAL A 48 3.53 -1.14 -10.66
CA VAL A 48 4.31 -0.69 -9.51
C VAL A 48 5.00 0.64 -9.82
N ASP A 49 5.66 0.75 -10.97
CA ASP A 49 6.32 1.98 -11.41
C ASP A 49 5.35 3.14 -11.58
N GLU A 50 4.18 2.90 -12.17
CA GLU A 50 3.13 3.90 -12.28
C GLU A 50 2.65 4.37 -10.90
N TRP A 51 2.51 3.46 -9.92
CA TRP A 51 2.13 3.80 -8.56
C TRP A 51 3.22 4.58 -7.82
N LYS A 52 4.48 4.13 -7.86
CA LYS A 52 5.62 4.85 -7.29
C LYS A 52 5.76 6.25 -7.91
N SER A 53 5.61 6.36 -9.23
CA SER A 53 5.60 7.65 -9.92
C SER A 53 4.48 8.58 -9.44
N LYS A 54 3.25 8.06 -9.29
CA LYS A 54 2.11 8.83 -8.77
C LYS A 54 2.37 9.30 -7.34
N ILE A 55 2.89 8.42 -6.47
CA ILE A 55 3.25 8.76 -5.09
C ILE A 55 4.32 9.84 -5.06
N SER A 56 5.42 9.66 -5.79
CA SER A 56 6.51 10.63 -5.87
C SER A 56 6.01 12.02 -6.30
N LYS A 57 5.18 12.09 -7.35
CA LYS A 57 4.62 13.34 -7.87
C LYS A 57 3.69 14.08 -6.90
N GLU A 58 3.18 13.43 -5.85
CA GLU A 58 2.42 14.14 -4.80
C GLU A 58 3.32 15.08 -3.99
N TYR A 59 4.59 14.69 -3.82
CA TYR A 59 5.58 15.38 -3.00
C TYR A 59 6.60 16.17 -3.85
N PHE A 60 6.95 15.62 -5.01
CA PHE A 60 7.92 16.16 -5.97
C PHE A 60 7.28 16.29 -7.36
N PRO A 61 6.30 17.19 -7.54
CA PRO A 61 5.69 17.41 -8.84
C PRO A 61 6.67 18.07 -9.80
N ALA A 62 6.42 17.93 -11.11
CA ALA A 62 7.16 18.65 -12.14
C ALA A 62 7.10 20.18 -11.93
N HIS A 63 8.12 20.89 -12.41
CA HIS A 63 8.29 22.33 -12.22
C HIS A 63 7.01 23.13 -12.48
N GLY A 64 6.73 24.10 -11.60
CA GLY A 64 5.57 24.98 -11.67
C GLY A 64 4.27 24.42 -11.07
N LYS A 65 4.19 23.13 -10.73
CA LYS A 65 3.00 22.54 -10.10
C LYS A 65 3.06 22.57 -8.57
N ARG A 66 1.92 22.86 -7.94
CA ARG A 66 1.79 22.84 -6.47
C ARG A 66 1.86 21.42 -5.93
N ARG A 67 2.68 21.25 -4.88
CA ARG A 67 2.80 20.01 -4.10
C ARG A 67 1.51 19.77 -3.32
N LYS A 68 0.97 18.56 -3.43
CA LYS A 68 -0.31 18.21 -2.80
C LYS A 68 -0.11 17.39 -1.51
N ALA A 69 0.99 16.64 -1.41
CA ALA A 69 1.38 15.85 -0.25
C ALA A 69 0.26 14.93 0.26
N ARG A 70 -0.55 14.35 -0.65
CA ARG A 70 -1.71 13.53 -0.29
C ARG A 70 -1.29 12.09 -0.03
N ARG A 71 -1.25 11.69 1.25
CA ARG A 71 -1.01 10.29 1.66
C ARG A 71 -1.99 9.29 1.06
N SER A 72 -3.21 9.74 0.72
CA SER A 72 -4.26 8.87 0.18
C SER A 72 -3.91 8.23 -1.16
N ILE A 73 -2.92 8.76 -1.90
CA ILE A 73 -2.43 8.13 -3.12
C ILE A 73 -1.66 6.84 -2.82
N GLY A 74 -0.82 6.82 -1.78
CA GLY A 74 -0.15 5.59 -1.33
C GLY A 74 -1.14 4.55 -0.82
N GLN A 75 -2.18 4.97 -0.09
CA GLN A 75 -3.25 4.08 0.36
C GLN A 75 -4.04 3.46 -0.81
N LYS A 76 -4.30 4.26 -1.87
CA LYS A 76 -4.94 3.76 -3.09
C LYS A 76 -4.06 2.73 -3.80
N ALA A 77 -2.75 2.98 -3.90
CA ALA A 77 -1.80 2.05 -4.49
C ALA A 77 -1.87 0.69 -3.78
N VAL A 78 -1.76 0.69 -2.44
CA VAL A 78 -1.80 -0.55 -1.67
C VAL A 78 -3.14 -1.27 -1.82
N LYS A 79 -4.27 -0.55 -1.73
CA LYS A 79 -5.60 -1.15 -1.92
C LYS A 79 -5.73 -1.83 -3.27
N GLU A 80 -5.24 -1.19 -4.33
CA GLU A 80 -5.32 -1.71 -5.69
C GLU A 80 -4.39 -2.93 -5.89
N LEU A 81 -3.13 -2.86 -5.46
CA LEU A 81 -2.20 -3.98 -5.58
C LEU A 81 -2.71 -5.22 -4.81
N THR A 82 -3.24 -5.02 -3.60
CA THR A 82 -3.87 -6.11 -2.84
C THR A 82 -5.12 -6.65 -3.54
N PHE A 83 -5.94 -5.79 -4.15
CA PHE A 83 -7.12 -6.23 -4.90
C PHE A 83 -6.75 -7.08 -6.13
N LEU A 84 -5.66 -6.73 -6.81
CA LEU A 84 -5.17 -7.45 -7.99
C LEU A 84 -4.37 -8.72 -7.66
N GLY A 85 -4.22 -9.06 -6.38
CA GLY A 85 -3.51 -10.28 -5.96
C GLY A 85 -2.00 -10.22 -6.13
N VAL A 86 -1.42 -9.01 -6.19
CA VAL A 86 0.04 -8.81 -6.23
C VAL A 86 0.68 -9.36 -4.95
N SER A 87 1.90 -9.90 -5.07
CA SER A 87 2.64 -10.51 -3.96
C SER A 87 2.80 -9.57 -2.76
N SER A 88 2.83 -10.14 -1.55
CA SER A 88 2.96 -9.35 -0.32
C SER A 88 4.24 -8.54 -0.27
N ASP A 89 5.34 -9.03 -0.83
CA ASP A 89 6.63 -8.34 -0.90
C ASP A 89 6.53 -7.05 -1.72
N VAL A 90 5.85 -7.11 -2.87
CA VAL A 90 5.67 -5.94 -3.74
C VAL A 90 4.69 -4.93 -3.14
N VAL A 91 3.61 -5.41 -2.50
CA VAL A 91 2.70 -4.54 -1.75
C VAL A 91 3.44 -3.85 -0.59
N ALA A 92 4.31 -4.57 0.13
CA ALA A 92 5.12 -4.03 1.20
C ALA A 92 6.12 -2.98 0.69
N ASP A 93 6.79 -3.25 -0.43
CA ASP A 93 7.71 -2.33 -1.07
C ASP A 93 7.04 -0.97 -1.39
N VAL A 94 5.87 -0.99 -2.04
CA VAL A 94 5.14 0.25 -2.37
C VAL A 94 4.65 0.96 -1.10
N ARG A 95 4.22 0.21 -0.08
CA ARG A 95 3.78 0.78 1.20
C ARG A 95 4.91 1.50 1.92
N LEU A 96 6.10 0.91 2.00
CA LEU A 96 7.26 1.52 2.64
C LEU A 96 7.82 2.68 1.81
N TYR A 97 7.84 2.54 0.48
CA TYR A 97 8.20 3.61 -0.44
C TYR A 97 7.39 4.89 -0.21
N ALA A 98 6.07 4.77 0.02
CA ALA A 98 5.22 5.92 0.31
C ALA A 98 5.63 6.68 1.59
N ILE A 99 6.16 5.98 2.60
CA ILE A 99 6.66 6.58 3.84
C ILE A 99 8.02 7.26 3.57
N GLU A 100 8.92 6.59 2.87
CA GLU A 100 10.25 7.10 2.54
C GLU A 100 10.21 8.41 1.75
N ILE A 101 9.34 8.48 0.74
CA ILE A 101 9.13 9.70 -0.07
C ILE A 101 8.58 10.84 0.78
N ALA A 102 7.69 10.55 1.73
CA ALA A 102 7.16 11.56 2.65
C ALA A 102 8.23 12.10 3.60
N ILE A 103 9.13 11.25 4.10
CA ILE A 103 10.27 11.67 4.92
C ILE A 103 11.20 12.58 4.11
N LEU A 104 11.62 12.14 2.92
CA LEU A 104 12.49 12.94 2.03
C LEU A 104 11.89 14.34 1.78
N PHE A 105 10.59 14.40 1.54
CA PHE A 105 9.88 15.66 1.31
C PHE A 105 9.95 16.63 2.50
N THR A 106 9.86 16.11 3.73
CA THR A 106 9.93 16.96 4.92
C THR A 106 11.31 17.57 5.13
N VAL A 107 12.37 16.84 4.77
CA VAL A 107 13.75 17.33 4.80
C VAL A 107 13.93 18.47 3.80
N GLU A 108 13.51 18.28 2.54
CA GLU A 108 13.67 19.32 1.51
C GLU A 108 12.86 20.59 1.78
N GLN A 109 11.64 20.45 2.31
CA GLN A 109 10.74 21.58 2.51
C GLN A 109 10.81 22.18 3.92
N LYS A 110 11.66 21.65 4.81
CA LYS A 110 11.71 22.02 6.23
C LYS A 110 10.32 22.04 6.88
N ARG A 111 9.47 21.06 6.51
CA ARG A 111 8.07 21.01 6.94
C ARG A 111 7.97 20.44 8.34
N SER A 112 7.37 21.21 9.26
CA SER A 112 7.11 20.84 10.66
C SER A 112 5.60 20.75 10.96
N ASP A 113 4.95 19.70 10.46
CA ASP A 113 3.50 19.49 10.62
C ASP A 113 3.22 18.24 11.47
N VAL A 114 2.81 18.45 12.72
CA VAL A 114 2.55 17.37 13.70
C VAL A 114 1.46 16.40 13.21
N ALA A 115 0.41 16.92 12.57
CA ALA A 115 -0.67 16.07 12.06
C ALA A 115 -0.19 15.21 10.88
N PHE A 116 0.70 15.76 10.05
CA PHE A 116 1.38 15.00 9.00
C PHE A 116 2.20 13.85 9.59
N TYR A 117 3.09 14.14 10.55
CA TYR A 117 3.95 13.15 11.19
C TYR A 117 3.15 12.01 11.86
N LYS A 118 2.13 12.35 12.64
CA LYS A 118 1.24 11.37 13.30
C LYS A 118 0.59 10.43 12.28
N SER A 119 0.21 10.95 11.11
CA SER A 119 -0.40 10.13 10.07
C SER A 119 0.56 9.13 9.42
N PHE A 120 1.86 9.45 9.35
CA PHE A 120 2.87 8.54 8.83
C PHE A 120 3.33 7.51 9.87
N GLU A 121 3.31 7.86 11.15
CA GLU A 121 3.53 6.90 12.23
C GLU A 121 2.43 5.83 12.29
N SER A 122 1.17 6.21 12.01
CA SER A 122 0.07 5.25 11.85
C SER A 122 0.27 4.37 10.61
N GLN A 123 0.73 4.94 9.49
CA GLN A 123 1.02 4.15 8.29
C GLN A 123 2.18 3.17 8.48
N PHE A 124 3.20 3.57 9.24
CA PHE A 124 4.33 2.70 9.58
C PHE A 124 3.89 1.51 10.44
N ASP A 125 3.04 1.74 11.45
CA ASP A 125 2.45 0.67 12.25
C ASP A 125 1.65 -0.32 11.38
N GLN A 126 0.81 0.21 10.48
CA GLN A 126 0.07 -0.62 9.54
C GLN A 126 0.98 -1.40 8.58
N ALA A 127 2.14 -0.84 8.21
CA ALA A 127 3.14 -1.54 7.41
C ALA A 127 3.77 -2.70 8.19
N LEU A 128 4.18 -2.46 9.44
CA LEU A 128 4.72 -3.51 10.31
C LEU A 128 3.69 -4.62 10.59
N ALA A 129 2.43 -4.25 10.85
CA ALA A 129 1.31 -5.19 10.97
C ALA A 129 1.14 -6.05 9.72
N PHE A 130 1.16 -5.43 8.54
CA PHE A 130 1.05 -6.12 7.27
C PHE A 130 2.23 -7.08 7.04
N LEU A 131 3.46 -6.62 7.26
CA LEU A 131 4.66 -7.45 7.12
C LEU A 131 4.61 -8.67 8.03
N ARG A 132 4.21 -8.48 9.30
CA ARG A 132 4.03 -9.57 10.26
C ARG A 132 2.96 -10.56 9.84
N TYR A 133 1.80 -10.05 9.43
CA TYR A 133 0.67 -10.88 9.02
C TYR A 133 1.02 -11.80 7.84
N ASN A 134 1.82 -11.30 6.89
CA ASN A 134 2.25 -12.05 5.71
C ASN A 134 3.54 -12.85 5.93
N GLY A 135 4.12 -12.87 7.14
CA GLY A 135 5.32 -13.66 7.44
C GLY A 135 6.63 -13.12 6.85
N ILE A 136 6.62 -11.94 6.22
CA ILE A 136 7.78 -11.32 5.53
C ILE A 136 8.47 -10.25 6.39
N LEU A 137 8.23 -10.26 7.71
CA LEU A 137 8.74 -9.23 8.61
C LEU A 137 10.28 -9.21 8.63
N SER A 138 10.94 -10.38 8.66
CA SER A 138 12.40 -10.49 8.67
C SER A 138 13.07 -9.79 7.49
N ASP A 139 12.47 -9.94 6.31
CA ASP A 139 13.06 -9.55 5.03
C ASP A 139 13.11 -8.03 4.88
N PHE A 140 12.16 -7.35 5.52
CA PHE A 140 12.06 -5.90 5.54
C PHE A 140 12.67 -5.25 6.78
N LYS A 141 13.26 -6.02 7.70
CA LYS A 141 13.88 -5.48 8.93
C LYS A 141 14.90 -4.38 8.66
N PRO A 142 15.85 -4.50 7.70
CA PRO A 142 16.82 -3.44 7.43
C PRO A 142 16.13 -2.15 6.95
N ARG A 143 15.16 -2.27 6.04
CA ARG A 143 14.43 -1.12 5.49
C ARG A 143 13.55 -0.43 6.54
N CYS A 144 12.89 -1.19 7.41
CA CYS A 144 12.14 -0.61 8.52
C CYS A 144 13.05 0.11 9.53
N SER A 145 14.26 -0.43 9.78
CA SER A 145 15.25 0.24 10.64
C SER A 145 15.70 1.56 10.03
N GLU A 146 15.97 1.57 8.72
CA GLU A 146 16.36 2.76 7.99
C GLU A 146 15.28 3.84 8.03
N ILE A 147 14.00 3.48 7.92
CA ILE A 147 12.89 4.43 8.09
C ILE A 147 12.92 5.09 9.46
N VAL A 148 13.15 4.33 10.53
CA VAL A 148 13.25 4.89 11.90
C VAL A 148 14.41 5.89 11.98
N ASN A 149 15.59 5.51 11.47
CA ASN A 149 16.76 6.39 11.45
C ASN A 149 16.48 7.69 10.70
N ARG A 150 15.89 7.61 9.49
CA ARG A 150 15.58 8.79 8.68
C ARG A 150 14.55 9.71 9.32
N VAL A 151 13.58 9.16 10.07
CA VAL A 151 12.61 9.98 10.83
C VAL A 151 13.31 10.74 11.96
N GLU A 152 14.29 10.11 12.63
CA GLU A 152 15.11 10.74 13.67
C GLU A 152 16.03 11.83 13.09
N GLU A 153 16.71 11.55 11.98
CA GLU A 153 17.54 12.52 11.25
C GLU A 153 16.72 13.70 10.70
N ALA A 154 15.50 13.45 10.24
CA ALA A 154 14.57 14.49 9.81
C ALA A 154 13.95 15.28 10.98
N GLN A 155 14.31 14.94 12.23
CA GLN A 155 13.87 15.60 13.46
C GLN A 155 12.34 15.66 13.62
N TRP A 156 11.64 14.60 13.19
CA TRP A 156 10.19 14.54 13.40
C TRP A 156 9.87 14.45 14.89
N SER A 157 8.91 15.24 15.36
CA SER A 157 8.55 15.32 16.78
C SER A 157 8.04 14.01 17.38
N ASN A 158 7.71 13.02 16.55
CA ASN A 158 7.24 11.70 16.95
C ASN A 158 8.22 10.55 16.60
N ALA A 159 9.50 10.85 16.38
CA ALA A 159 10.52 9.83 16.11
C ALA A 159 10.54 8.70 17.16
N ALA A 160 10.32 9.04 18.44
CA ALA A 160 10.20 8.07 19.52
C ALA A 160 9.08 7.03 19.28
N GLY A 161 7.94 7.46 18.71
CA GLY A 161 6.82 6.55 18.40
C GLY A 161 7.14 5.58 17.27
N PHE A 162 7.92 5.99 16.26
CA PHE A 162 8.43 5.09 15.22
C PHE A 162 9.37 4.04 15.82
N LYS A 163 10.31 4.48 16.67
CA LYS A 163 11.26 3.59 17.36
C LYS A 163 10.55 2.59 18.27
N GLU A 164 9.57 3.03 19.06
CA GLU A 164 8.77 2.15 19.91
C GLU A 164 8.07 1.05 19.11
N LYS A 165 7.40 1.44 18.00
CA LYS A 165 6.75 0.49 17.08
C LYS A 165 7.76 -0.51 16.52
N TYR A 166 8.90 -0.04 16.00
CA TYR A 166 9.95 -0.93 15.49
C TYR A 166 10.39 -1.96 16.54
N ILE A 167 10.68 -1.52 17.77
CA ILE A 167 11.07 -2.41 18.88
C ILE A 167 9.97 -3.45 19.17
N ASN A 168 8.71 -3.01 19.24
CA ASN A 168 7.57 -3.88 19.53
C ASN A 168 7.39 -4.99 18.49
N TYR A 169 7.67 -4.74 17.22
CA TYR A 169 7.55 -5.76 16.16
C TYR A 169 8.80 -6.64 16.01
N TYR A 170 10.00 -6.09 16.18
CA TYR A 170 11.25 -6.80 15.85
C TYR A 170 12.04 -7.33 17.04
N LEU A 171 11.90 -6.73 18.23
CA LEU A 171 12.84 -6.96 19.35
C LEU A 171 12.16 -7.46 20.62
N LYS A 172 10.85 -7.22 20.80
CA LYS A 172 10.10 -7.90 21.87
C LYS A 172 9.94 -9.37 21.49
N LYS A 173 10.69 -10.25 22.17
CA LYS A 173 10.38 -11.68 22.19
C LYS A 173 8.94 -11.81 22.70
N LYS A 174 8.10 -12.57 21.99
CA LYS A 174 6.86 -13.06 22.57
C LYS A 174 7.27 -13.92 23.77
N GLU A 175 6.90 -13.50 24.96
CA GLU A 175 6.71 -14.41 26.10
C GLU A 175 5.64 -15.45 25.74
#